data_AF-A0A9E5YHH9-F1
#
_entry.id   AF-A0A9E5YHH9-F1
#
_cell.length_a   1.000
_cell.length_b   1.000
_cell.length_c   1.000
_cell.angle_alpha   90.00
_cell.angle_beta   90.00
_cell.angle_gamma   90.00
#
_symmetry.space_group_name_H-M   'P 1'
#
loop_
_entity.id
_entity.type
_entity.pdbx_description
1 polymer ?
#
loop_
_entity_poly.entity_id
_entity_poly.type
_entity_poly.pdbx_seq_one_letter_code
_entity_poly.pdbx_strand_id
1 'polypeptide(L)'
;MCGIAGIWGQADVSLVKNMMSRVRHRGPDAEGMFVSQNGPGVLGHRRLSIMDPEGGDQPIYNEAKTMAVIANGEIYNFPHLRAELAKRHKLYTTSDSEAIVHLYEDHGVSMVEHLDGMYAFVVADEHNLFAARDPIGIRPLYLGKKNGAWLFASELKAFPSNCDSVQEFPPGAFFHSDRGFSTFYTVPEVLSRPAPVKDYINNIRETLENAVVKRLMSDVPLGAFLSGGLDSSIIAALARKQMDRLHTFSVGIEGSRDLEAARLVSRHLDTIHHEYILTEQEVKDKLPEIIYYLESFDQDLVRSAIPCYFTSRLAADYVKVILTGEGADELFGGYTYYKDIVDADFLHRELRRSITSLHNINLQRVDRMTMA
;
A
#
# COMPACT_ATOMS: atom_id res chain seq x y z
N MET A 1 -7.72 -2.92 -0.73
CA MET A 1 -6.77 -2.95 0.40
C MET A 1 -7.46 -2.32 1.58
N CYS A 2 -7.25 -2.86 2.78
CA CYS A 2 -8.08 -2.59 3.94
C CYS A 2 -7.99 -1.16 4.50
N GLY A 3 -8.95 -0.82 5.36
CA GLY A 3 -8.91 0.36 6.24
C GLY A 3 -8.72 -0.06 7.69
N ILE A 4 -7.76 0.54 8.38
CA ILE A 4 -7.56 0.36 9.82
C ILE A 4 -7.85 1.65 10.56
N ALA A 5 -8.41 1.54 11.76
CA ALA A 5 -8.66 2.65 12.67
C ALA A 5 -8.68 2.16 14.12
N GLY A 6 -8.30 2.99 15.08
CA GLY A 6 -8.40 2.60 16.47
C GLY A 6 -7.94 3.65 17.46
N ILE A 7 -8.06 3.30 18.73
CA ILE A 7 -7.69 4.13 19.89
C ILE A 7 -6.94 3.28 20.91
N TRP A 8 -5.96 3.91 21.59
CA TRP A 8 -5.18 3.31 22.66
C TRP A 8 -4.93 4.30 23.79
N GLY A 9 -5.22 3.93 25.03
CA GLY A 9 -5.11 4.79 26.22
C GLY A 9 -6.46 5.08 26.88
N GLN A 10 -7.54 5.03 26.11
CA GLN A 10 -8.91 5.08 26.60
C GLN A 10 -9.83 4.37 25.60
N ALA A 11 -10.37 3.21 25.98
CA ALA A 11 -11.23 2.44 25.09
C ALA A 11 -12.52 3.22 24.75
N ASP A 12 -12.79 3.42 23.45
CA ASP A 12 -14.00 4.07 22.95
C ASP A 12 -14.48 3.38 21.67
N VAL A 13 -15.38 2.42 21.83
CA VAL A 13 -15.95 1.63 20.73
C VAL A 13 -16.75 2.50 19.76
N SER A 14 -17.49 3.49 20.27
CA SER A 14 -18.34 4.36 19.44
C SER A 14 -17.49 5.26 18.56
N LEU A 15 -16.40 5.81 19.09
CA LEU A 15 -15.43 6.57 18.32
C LEU A 15 -14.81 5.72 17.21
N VAL A 16 -14.32 4.52 17.51
CA VAL A 16 -13.70 3.66 16.50
C VAL A 16 -14.69 3.27 15.40
N LYS A 17 -15.95 2.96 15.73
CA LYS A 17 -17.00 2.73 14.71
C LYS A 17 -17.20 3.93 13.79
N ASN A 18 -17.19 5.15 14.35
CA ASN A 18 -17.28 6.38 13.55
C ASN A 18 -16.05 6.61 12.67
N MET A 19 -14.86 6.23 13.13
CA MET A 19 -13.64 6.31 12.32
C MET A 19 -13.68 5.28 11.18
N MET A 20 -14.10 4.04 11.47
CA MET A 20 -14.24 2.94 10.50
C MET A 20 -15.25 3.27 9.39
N SER A 21 -16.37 3.93 9.71
CA SER A 21 -17.38 4.28 8.71
C SER A 21 -16.85 5.25 7.64
N ARG A 22 -15.87 6.10 7.99
CA ARG A 22 -15.23 7.06 7.08
C ARG A 22 -14.14 6.45 6.20
N VAL A 23 -13.74 5.21 6.47
CA VAL A 23 -12.78 4.44 5.67
C VAL A 23 -13.40 3.16 5.09
N ARG A 24 -14.73 3.13 5.00
CA ARG A 24 -15.49 1.99 4.48
C ARG A 24 -15.15 1.68 3.01
N HIS A 25 -14.87 2.69 2.19
CA HIS A 25 -14.51 2.54 0.77
C HIS A 25 -13.29 1.64 0.56
N ARG A 26 -12.29 1.73 1.44
CA ARG A 26 -11.11 0.86 1.42
C ARG A 26 -11.46 -0.62 1.59
N GLY A 27 -12.41 -0.92 2.47
CA GLY A 27 -12.76 -2.28 2.85
C GLY A 27 -14.28 -2.51 2.88
N PRO A 28 -14.89 -2.75 1.70
CA PRO A 28 -16.32 -2.92 1.57
C PRO A 28 -16.81 -4.31 1.99
N ASP A 29 -15.94 -5.33 1.99
CA ASP A 29 -16.31 -6.75 2.06
C ASP A 29 -16.70 -7.19 3.49
N ALA A 30 -15.96 -6.74 4.51
CA ALA A 30 -16.24 -7.08 5.91
C ALA A 30 -15.77 -6.00 6.89
N GLU A 31 -16.17 -6.13 8.15
CA GLU A 31 -15.67 -5.32 9.26
C GLU A 31 -15.43 -6.16 10.51
N GLY A 32 -14.49 -5.73 11.35
CA GLY A 32 -14.19 -6.39 12.61
C GLY A 32 -13.61 -5.43 13.63
N MET A 33 -13.73 -5.78 14.90
CA MET A 33 -13.18 -5.00 16.01
C MET A 33 -12.57 -5.90 17.08
N PHE A 34 -11.44 -5.46 17.63
CA PHE A 34 -10.87 -5.99 18.86
C PHE A 34 -11.12 -4.96 19.95
N VAL A 35 -11.67 -5.40 21.07
CA VAL A 35 -11.83 -4.60 22.28
C VAL A 35 -11.02 -5.29 23.35
N SER A 36 -9.99 -4.62 23.86
CA SER A 36 -9.19 -5.17 24.95
C SER A 36 -10.08 -5.34 26.19
N GLN A 37 -10.08 -6.52 26.80
CA GLN A 37 -10.96 -6.82 27.93
C GLN A 37 -10.55 -6.05 29.19
N ASN A 38 -9.23 -5.94 29.41
CA ASN A 38 -8.63 -5.29 30.57
C ASN A 38 -7.68 -4.14 30.18
N GLY A 39 -7.41 -3.97 28.88
CA GLY A 39 -6.50 -2.95 28.37
C GLY A 39 -7.22 -1.73 27.81
N PRO A 40 -6.47 -0.68 27.46
CA PRO A 40 -7.02 0.63 27.16
C PRO A 40 -7.37 0.83 25.67
N GLY A 41 -7.54 -0.24 24.90
CA GLY A 41 -7.47 -0.22 23.44
C GLY A 41 -8.68 -0.79 22.69
N VAL A 42 -9.00 -0.18 21.56
CA VAL A 42 -9.93 -0.71 20.56
C VAL A 42 -9.29 -0.63 19.18
N LEU A 43 -9.22 -1.76 18.48
CA LEU A 43 -8.78 -1.85 17.09
C LEU A 43 -10.00 -2.09 16.20
N GLY A 44 -10.05 -1.44 15.05
CA GLY A 44 -11.12 -1.55 14.08
C GLY A 44 -10.58 -1.74 12.66
N HIS A 45 -11.20 -2.64 11.91
CA HIS A 45 -10.75 -3.03 10.58
C HIS A 45 -11.90 -3.10 9.58
N ARG A 46 -11.67 -2.56 8.38
CA ARG A 46 -12.53 -2.64 7.20
C ARG A 46 -11.80 -3.46 6.15
N ARG A 47 -12.37 -4.59 5.72
CA ARG A 47 -11.68 -5.58 4.88
C ARG A 47 -12.00 -5.41 3.39
N LEU A 48 -10.98 -5.44 2.55
CA LEU A 48 -11.09 -5.90 1.17
C LEU A 48 -10.44 -7.27 1.09
N SER A 49 -11.22 -8.29 0.76
CA SER A 49 -10.79 -9.69 0.79
C SER A 49 -9.99 -10.01 -0.48
N ILE A 50 -8.66 -10.09 -0.34
CA ILE A 50 -7.69 -10.45 -1.40
C ILE A 50 -7.13 -11.85 -1.11
N MET A 51 -6.38 -12.00 -0.01
CA MET A 51 -5.87 -13.27 0.49
C MET A 51 -6.85 -13.89 1.49
N ASP A 52 -7.07 -15.21 1.36
CA ASP A 52 -8.00 -16.00 2.17
C ASP A 52 -9.40 -15.37 2.28
N PRO A 53 -10.17 -15.22 1.18
CA PRO A 53 -11.41 -14.46 1.21
C PRO A 53 -12.43 -14.94 2.25
N GLU A 54 -12.45 -16.23 2.59
CA GLU A 54 -13.39 -16.84 3.53
C GLU A 54 -12.88 -16.88 4.98
N GLY A 55 -11.56 -17.01 5.22
CA GLY A 55 -10.98 -17.19 6.56
C GLY A 55 -10.15 -16.03 7.09
N GLY A 56 -9.77 -15.08 6.23
CA GLY A 56 -8.81 -14.00 6.55
C GLY A 56 -9.41 -12.76 7.19
N ASP A 57 -10.57 -12.87 7.84
CA ASP A 57 -11.21 -11.75 8.53
C ASP A 57 -10.33 -11.24 9.68
N GLN A 58 -10.26 -9.91 9.83
CA GLN A 58 -9.45 -9.28 10.87
C GLN A 58 -10.33 -8.50 11.84
N PRO A 59 -10.00 -8.44 13.13
CA PRO A 59 -8.69 -8.78 13.71
C PRO A 59 -8.33 -10.27 13.72
N ILE A 60 -7.08 -10.58 13.40
CA ILE A 60 -6.53 -11.95 13.50
C ILE A 60 -5.85 -12.08 14.86
N TYR A 61 -6.19 -13.13 15.59
CA TYR A 61 -5.70 -13.41 16.94
C TYR A 61 -4.57 -14.43 16.94
N ASN A 62 -3.72 -14.40 17.98
CA ASN A 62 -2.90 -15.57 18.32
C ASN A 62 -3.76 -16.72 18.89
N GLU A 63 -3.17 -17.90 19.10
CA GLU A 63 -3.86 -19.12 19.55
C GLU A 63 -4.55 -18.93 20.91
N ALA A 64 -3.88 -18.21 21.81
CA ALA A 64 -4.40 -17.92 23.15
C ALA A 64 -5.46 -16.80 23.14
N LYS A 65 -5.66 -16.11 22.01
CA LYS A 65 -6.52 -14.93 21.85
C LYS A 65 -6.21 -13.81 22.85
N THR A 66 -4.96 -13.72 23.27
CA THR A 66 -4.45 -12.66 24.15
C THR A 66 -3.94 -11.45 23.37
N MET A 67 -3.73 -11.62 22.06
CA MET A 67 -3.21 -10.61 21.16
C MET A 67 -3.99 -10.63 19.85
N ALA A 68 -4.12 -9.47 19.21
CA ALA A 68 -4.75 -9.36 17.91
C ALA A 68 -3.97 -8.41 16.99
N VAL A 69 -4.01 -8.68 15.69
CA VAL A 69 -3.48 -7.81 14.62
C VAL A 69 -4.60 -7.34 13.71
N ILE A 70 -4.52 -6.08 13.30
CA ILE A 70 -5.20 -5.54 12.12
C ILE A 70 -4.17 -4.97 11.16
N ALA A 71 -4.36 -5.20 9.86
CA ALA A 71 -3.39 -4.87 8.83
C ALA A 71 -4.09 -4.35 7.56
N ASN A 72 -3.45 -3.38 6.95
CA ASN A 72 -3.69 -2.92 5.59
C ASN A 72 -2.39 -3.15 4.83
N GLY A 73 -2.27 -4.30 4.16
CA GLY A 73 -1.01 -4.67 3.51
C GLY A 73 -1.06 -6.02 2.82
N GLU A 74 0.07 -6.38 2.24
CA GLU A 74 0.40 -7.70 1.70
C GLU A 74 1.84 -8.02 2.11
N ILE A 75 2.05 -9.20 2.71
CA ILE A 75 3.35 -9.75 3.11
C ILE A 75 3.79 -10.79 2.05
N TYR A 76 4.56 -10.36 1.07
CA TYR A 76 4.93 -11.17 -0.11
C TYR A 76 5.82 -12.37 0.22
N ASN A 77 6.59 -12.33 1.31
CA ASN A 77 7.35 -13.49 1.78
C ASN A 77 6.54 -14.43 2.69
N PHE A 78 5.22 -14.26 2.78
CA PHE A 78 4.35 -15.10 3.59
C PHE A 78 4.49 -16.61 3.34
N PRO A 79 4.58 -17.14 2.09
CA PRO A 79 4.72 -18.58 1.89
C PRO A 79 5.93 -19.18 2.63
N HIS A 80 7.04 -18.44 2.69
CA HIS A 80 8.22 -18.83 3.47
C HIS A 80 7.98 -18.67 4.97
N LEU A 81 7.45 -17.53 5.41
CA LEU A 81 7.16 -17.27 6.83
C LEU A 81 6.20 -18.30 7.41
N ARG A 82 5.12 -18.63 6.69
CA ARG A 82 4.13 -19.64 7.07
C ARG A 82 4.78 -20.99 7.36
N ALA A 83 5.70 -21.44 6.50
CA ALA A 83 6.39 -22.71 6.67
C ALA A 83 7.29 -22.73 7.93
N GLU A 84 7.94 -21.61 8.26
CA GLU A 84 8.75 -21.50 9.48
C GLU A 84 7.89 -21.35 10.73
N LEU A 85 6.86 -20.50 10.71
CA LEU A 85 5.97 -20.25 11.83
C LEU A 85 5.14 -21.49 12.19
N ALA A 86 4.69 -22.28 11.21
CA ALA A 86 3.93 -23.51 11.44
C ALA A 86 4.70 -24.59 12.23
N LYS A 87 6.02 -24.45 12.39
CA LYS A 87 6.83 -25.34 13.25
C LYS A 87 6.67 -25.01 14.75
N ARG A 88 6.19 -23.81 15.09
CA ARG A 88 6.10 -23.28 16.46
C ARG A 88 4.68 -22.84 16.85
N HIS A 89 3.90 -22.41 15.87
CA HIS A 89 2.56 -21.82 16.01
C HIS A 89 1.51 -22.63 15.24
N LYS A 90 0.27 -22.55 15.67
CA LYS A 90 -0.90 -23.12 14.99
C LYS A 90 -1.67 -22.02 14.26
N LEU A 91 -1.24 -21.77 13.02
CA LEU A 91 -1.95 -20.89 12.11
C LEU A 91 -3.30 -21.51 11.73
N TYR A 92 -4.34 -20.69 11.66
CA TYR A 92 -5.71 -21.11 11.35
C TYR A 92 -6.32 -20.39 10.15
N THR A 93 -5.62 -19.43 9.53
CA THR A 93 -6.02 -18.78 8.28
C THR A 93 -5.01 -19.08 7.16
N THR A 94 -5.32 -18.70 5.93
CA THR A 94 -4.35 -18.56 4.83
C THR A 94 -4.04 -17.11 4.49
N SER A 95 -4.48 -16.18 5.35
CA SER A 95 -4.16 -14.76 5.25
C SER A 95 -2.70 -14.52 5.58
N ASP A 96 -2.03 -13.76 4.74
CA ASP A 96 -0.65 -13.31 4.94
C ASP A 96 -0.48 -12.49 6.22
N SER A 97 -1.54 -11.76 6.61
CA SER A 97 -1.59 -10.93 7.81
C SER A 97 -1.46 -11.73 9.12
N GLU A 98 -1.79 -13.04 9.13
CA GLU A 98 -1.61 -13.89 10.32
C GLU A 98 -0.14 -14.08 10.69
N ALA A 99 0.78 -14.02 9.72
CA ALA A 99 2.21 -14.08 10.05
C ALA A 99 2.66 -12.94 10.97
N ILE A 100 1.98 -11.80 10.94
CA ILE A 100 2.35 -10.61 11.73
C ILE A 100 2.19 -10.88 13.24
N VAL A 101 1.07 -11.49 13.65
CA VAL A 101 0.82 -11.72 15.09
C VAL A 101 1.84 -12.72 15.66
N HIS A 102 2.13 -13.81 14.93
CA HIS A 102 3.09 -14.82 15.39
C HIS A 102 4.55 -14.36 15.29
N LEU A 103 4.91 -13.55 14.29
CA LEU A 103 6.24 -12.93 14.25
C LEU A 103 6.45 -11.98 15.43
N TYR A 104 5.41 -11.24 15.83
CA TYR A 104 5.49 -10.40 17.02
C TYR A 104 5.60 -11.23 18.31
N GLU A 105 4.96 -12.40 18.40
CA GLU A 105 5.17 -13.33 19.53
C GLU A 105 6.61 -13.83 19.61
N ASP A 106 7.22 -14.18 18.47
CA ASP A 106 8.58 -14.74 18.43
C ASP A 106 9.68 -13.68 18.61
N HIS A 107 9.48 -12.48 18.06
CA HIS A 107 10.54 -11.48 17.87
C HIS A 107 10.24 -10.12 18.51
N GLY A 108 9.02 -9.89 19.01
CA GLY A 108 8.59 -8.58 19.49
C GLY A 108 8.79 -7.51 18.42
N VAL A 109 9.41 -6.37 18.77
CA VAL A 109 9.57 -5.26 17.83
C VAL A 109 10.56 -5.52 16.68
N SER A 110 11.50 -6.47 16.82
CA SER A 110 12.43 -6.79 15.73
C SER A 110 11.78 -7.57 14.60
N MET A 111 10.51 -7.96 14.76
CA MET A 111 9.71 -8.66 13.75
C MET A 111 9.70 -7.94 12.40
N VAL A 112 9.77 -6.60 12.40
CA VAL A 112 9.76 -5.77 11.17
C VAL A 112 10.92 -6.07 10.23
N GLU A 113 12.03 -6.61 10.72
CA GLU A 113 13.19 -7.02 9.92
C GLU A 113 12.92 -8.28 9.08
N HIS A 114 11.85 -9.02 9.40
CA HIS A 114 11.48 -10.27 8.74
C HIS A 114 10.42 -10.10 7.66
N LEU A 115 9.84 -8.91 7.50
CA LEU A 115 8.76 -8.65 6.55
C LEU A 115 9.30 -8.17 5.19
N ASP A 116 8.82 -8.79 4.12
CA ASP A 116 8.95 -8.28 2.76
C ASP A 116 7.54 -8.04 2.21
N GLY A 117 7.12 -6.77 2.17
CA GLY A 117 5.73 -6.43 1.93
C GLY A 117 5.48 -4.94 1.76
N MET A 118 4.22 -4.62 1.50
CA MET A 118 3.66 -3.28 1.66
C MET A 118 2.63 -3.35 2.77
N TYR A 119 2.75 -2.56 3.83
CA TYR A 119 1.93 -2.76 5.01
C TYR A 119 1.85 -1.53 5.90
N ALA A 120 0.68 -1.38 6.50
CA ALA A 120 0.47 -0.66 7.73
C ALA A 120 -0.32 -1.59 8.65
N PHE A 121 0.21 -1.91 9.82
CA PHE A 121 -0.48 -2.81 10.75
C PHE A 121 -0.38 -2.32 12.18
N VAL A 122 -1.28 -2.85 13.01
CA VAL A 122 -1.34 -2.61 14.44
C VAL A 122 -1.60 -3.92 15.15
N VAL A 123 -0.70 -4.28 16.06
CA VAL A 123 -0.80 -5.38 17.00
C VAL A 123 -1.13 -4.80 18.37
N ALA A 124 -2.07 -5.41 19.08
CA ALA A 124 -2.36 -5.05 20.47
C ALA A 124 -2.50 -6.30 21.34
N ASP A 125 -1.99 -6.20 22.56
CA ASP A 125 -2.27 -7.13 23.66
C ASP A 125 -3.02 -6.39 24.79
N GLU A 126 -3.02 -6.91 26.02
CA GLU A 126 -3.67 -6.24 27.17
C GLU A 126 -2.92 -5.00 27.67
N HIS A 127 -1.65 -4.85 27.32
CA HIS A 127 -0.72 -3.88 27.92
C HIS A 127 -0.13 -2.90 26.90
N ASN A 128 0.07 -3.33 25.66
CA ASN A 128 0.83 -2.62 24.65
C ASN A 128 0.11 -2.51 23.31
N LEU A 129 0.38 -1.40 22.63
CA LEU A 129 0.12 -1.19 21.22
C LEU A 129 1.44 -1.19 20.47
N PHE A 130 1.52 -1.95 19.40
CA PHE A 130 2.62 -1.90 18.44
C PHE A 130 2.07 -1.64 17.04
N ALA A 131 2.55 -0.60 16.38
CA ALA A 131 2.17 -0.26 15.01
C ALA A 131 3.41 -0.12 14.15
N ALA A 132 3.36 -0.53 12.88
CA ALA A 132 4.45 -0.34 11.94
C ALA A 132 3.94 0.00 10.55
N ARG A 133 4.77 0.77 9.83
CA ARG A 133 4.55 1.15 8.42
C ARG A 133 5.73 0.69 7.58
N ASP A 134 5.45 0.20 6.38
CA ASP A 134 6.43 -0.38 5.47
C ASP A 134 7.59 0.57 5.10
N PRO A 135 8.72 0.03 4.59
CA PRO A 135 9.98 0.74 4.39
C PRO A 135 9.89 2.12 3.72
N ILE A 136 9.01 2.29 2.74
CA ILE A 136 8.87 3.53 1.96
C ILE A 136 7.46 4.11 2.02
N GLY A 137 6.59 3.58 2.88
CA GLY A 137 5.27 4.14 3.16
C GLY A 137 4.25 3.92 2.06
N ILE A 138 4.30 2.78 1.37
CA ILE A 138 3.35 2.39 0.32
C ILE A 138 1.93 2.36 0.87
N ARG A 139 1.74 1.76 2.06
CA ARG A 139 0.46 1.76 2.75
C ARG A 139 0.39 2.93 3.73
N PRO A 140 -0.73 3.65 3.78
CA PRO A 140 -0.86 4.82 4.62
C PRO A 140 -1.15 4.44 6.07
N LEU A 141 -0.62 5.25 6.97
CA LEU A 141 -0.95 5.22 8.39
C LEU A 141 -0.72 6.62 8.95
N TYR A 142 -1.61 7.04 9.83
CA TYR A 142 -1.53 8.29 10.57
C TYR A 142 -1.68 8.00 12.06
N LEU A 143 -1.05 8.82 12.87
CA LEU A 143 -1.13 8.78 14.32
C LEU A 143 -1.62 10.13 14.85
N GLY A 144 -2.59 10.12 15.74
CA GLY A 144 -3.12 11.31 16.39
C GLY A 144 -3.19 11.16 17.90
N LYS A 145 -3.51 12.28 18.56
CA LYS A 145 -3.76 12.34 20.00
C LYS A 145 -5.12 12.98 20.29
N LYS A 146 -5.80 12.48 21.30
CA LYS A 146 -7.01 13.09 21.87
C LYS A 146 -7.11 12.76 23.35
N ASN A 147 -7.16 13.76 24.21
CA ASN A 147 -7.33 13.58 25.66
C ASN A 147 -6.32 12.61 26.29
N GLY A 148 -5.06 12.61 25.79
CA GLY A 148 -4.01 11.71 26.25
C GLY A 148 -4.05 10.28 25.66
N ALA A 149 -5.11 9.92 24.93
CA ALA A 149 -5.16 8.68 24.15
C ALA A 149 -4.55 8.87 22.76
N TRP A 150 -3.95 7.80 22.24
CA TRP A 150 -3.46 7.69 20.88
C TRP A 150 -4.57 7.22 19.95
N LEU A 151 -4.66 7.82 18.77
CA LEU A 151 -5.54 7.39 17.69
C LEU A 151 -4.67 7.01 16.51
N PHE A 152 -5.12 6.04 15.72
CA PHE A 152 -4.50 5.74 14.44
C PHE A 152 -5.57 5.49 13.39
N ALA A 153 -5.25 5.76 12.12
CA ALA A 153 -6.08 5.35 11.00
C ALA A 153 -5.30 5.32 9.68
N SER A 154 -5.83 4.61 8.68
CA SER A 154 -5.28 4.61 7.33
C SER A 154 -5.39 5.96 6.61
N GLU A 155 -6.35 6.81 6.97
CA GLU A 155 -6.66 8.05 6.24
C GLU A 155 -6.98 9.19 7.21
N LEU A 156 -6.59 10.41 6.87
CA LEU A 156 -6.79 11.62 7.71
C LEU A 156 -8.27 11.88 7.99
N LYS A 157 -9.14 11.65 7.01
CA LYS A 157 -10.60 11.83 7.10
C LYS A 157 -11.23 11.00 8.23
N ALA A 158 -10.58 9.90 8.64
CA ALA A 158 -11.09 9.04 9.70
C ALA A 158 -11.09 9.74 11.06
N PHE A 159 -10.14 10.64 11.32
CA PHE A 159 -9.95 11.26 12.62
C PHE A 159 -11.11 12.19 12.99
N PRO A 160 -11.54 12.24 14.26
CA PRO A 160 -12.51 13.23 14.70
C PRO A 160 -11.92 14.64 14.60
N SER A 161 -12.75 15.64 14.32
CA SER A 161 -12.33 17.03 14.16
C SER A 161 -11.71 17.65 15.42
N ASN A 162 -11.98 17.07 16.60
CA ASN A 162 -11.45 17.50 17.88
C ASN A 162 -10.25 16.66 18.35
N CYS A 163 -9.36 16.25 17.44
CA CYS A 163 -8.05 15.72 17.83
C CYS A 163 -7.13 16.86 18.27
N ASP A 164 -6.28 16.59 19.26
CA ASP A 164 -5.24 17.52 19.71
C ASP A 164 -4.13 17.65 18.66
N SER A 165 -3.83 16.56 17.97
CA SER A 165 -2.88 16.51 16.84
C SER A 165 -3.15 15.29 15.97
N VAL A 166 -2.79 15.39 14.69
CA VAL A 166 -2.70 14.27 13.75
C VAL A 166 -1.44 14.47 12.93
N GLN A 167 -0.62 13.44 12.81
CA GLN A 167 0.57 13.42 11.99
C GLN A 167 0.61 12.15 11.14
N GLU A 168 1.29 12.24 10.01
CA GLU A 168 1.61 11.06 9.22
C GLU A 168 2.54 10.13 10.03
N PHE A 169 2.26 8.83 9.98
CA PHE A 169 3.11 7.82 10.57
C PHE A 169 4.37 7.66 9.69
N PRO A 170 5.60 7.87 10.19
CA PRO A 170 6.79 7.85 9.35
C PRO A 170 6.98 6.51 8.62
N PRO A 171 7.33 6.53 7.32
CA PRO A 171 7.77 5.33 6.60
C PRO A 171 8.96 4.64 7.28
N GLY A 172 9.05 3.32 7.15
CA GLY A 172 10.19 2.56 7.68
C GLY A 172 10.34 2.66 9.20
N ALA A 173 9.26 2.93 9.91
CA ALA A 173 9.24 3.09 11.36
C ALA A 173 8.19 2.20 12.02
N PHE A 174 8.37 2.00 13.32
CA PHE A 174 7.35 1.47 14.20
C PHE A 174 7.10 2.42 15.37
N PHE A 175 5.95 2.24 16.02
CA PHE A 175 5.55 2.91 17.25
C PHE A 175 5.15 1.86 18.27
N HIS A 176 5.69 1.96 19.48
CA HIS A 176 5.30 1.14 20.61
C HIS A 176 4.75 2.04 21.71
N SER A 177 3.60 1.71 22.32
CA SER A 177 2.92 2.57 23.31
C SER A 177 3.84 3.06 24.42
N ASP A 178 4.74 2.21 24.90
CA ASP A 178 5.66 2.54 25.99
C ASP A 178 7.00 3.17 25.54
N ARG A 179 7.41 2.95 24.28
CA ARG A 179 8.74 3.36 23.78
C ARG A 179 8.71 4.48 22.77
N GLY A 180 7.53 4.82 22.25
CA GLY A 180 7.38 5.77 21.16
C GLY A 180 7.87 5.23 19.82
N PHE A 181 8.34 6.14 18.97
CA PHE A 181 8.79 5.82 17.62
C PHE A 181 10.21 5.25 17.56
N SER A 182 10.45 4.37 16.59
CA SER A 182 11.79 3.92 16.20
C SER A 182 11.82 3.62 14.70
N THR A 183 12.90 4.00 14.04
CA THR A 183 13.13 3.74 12.61
C THR A 183 13.81 2.39 12.46
N PHE A 184 13.27 1.52 11.61
CA PHE A 184 13.87 0.23 11.24
C PHE A 184 14.40 0.22 9.79
N TYR A 185 13.97 1.16 8.96
CA TYR A 185 14.43 1.26 7.58
C TYR A 185 14.67 2.72 7.17
N THR A 186 15.74 2.92 6.40
CA THR A 186 15.99 4.15 5.65
C THR A 186 16.46 3.77 4.26
N VAL A 187 16.17 4.61 3.26
CA VAL A 187 16.65 4.38 1.89
C VAL A 187 18.18 4.35 1.92
N PRO A 188 18.81 3.18 1.62
CA PRO A 188 20.22 2.99 1.84
C PRO A 188 21.06 3.92 0.96
N GLU A 189 22.23 4.28 1.45
CA GLU A 189 23.26 4.89 0.62
C GLU A 189 23.91 3.82 -0.23
N VAL A 190 23.73 3.90 -1.55
CA VAL A 190 24.28 2.91 -2.47
C VAL A 190 25.51 3.50 -3.14
N LEU A 191 26.68 2.98 -2.76
CA LEU A 191 27.93 3.30 -3.45
C LEU A 191 27.96 2.54 -4.78
N SER A 192 28.24 3.27 -5.86
CA SER A 192 28.49 2.66 -7.18
C SER A 192 29.66 1.69 -7.08
N ARG A 193 29.46 0.45 -7.54
CA ARG A 193 30.52 -0.57 -7.61
C ARG A 193 30.95 -0.73 -9.06
N PRO A 194 32.24 -0.72 -9.40
CA PRO A 194 32.64 -1.00 -10.77
C PRO A 194 32.23 -2.43 -11.17
N ALA A 195 31.36 -2.57 -12.16
CA ALA A 195 30.97 -3.85 -12.74
C ALA A 195 30.61 -3.64 -14.22
N PRO A 196 30.73 -4.68 -15.08
CA PRO A 196 30.26 -4.63 -16.45
C PRO A 196 28.77 -4.22 -16.53
N VAL A 197 28.43 -3.33 -17.47
CA VAL A 197 27.05 -2.85 -17.69
C VAL A 197 26.07 -4.02 -17.89
N LYS A 198 26.51 -5.11 -18.52
CA LYS A 198 25.71 -6.32 -18.71
C LYS A 198 25.24 -6.94 -17.39
N ASP A 199 26.08 -6.90 -16.36
CA ASP A 199 25.75 -7.48 -15.06
C ASP A 199 24.66 -6.62 -14.38
N TYR A 200 24.74 -5.30 -14.49
CA TYR A 200 23.68 -4.40 -14.05
C TYR A 200 22.34 -4.65 -14.76
N ILE A 201 22.36 -4.81 -16.08
CA ILE A 201 21.14 -5.10 -16.87
C ILE A 201 20.51 -6.41 -16.40
N ASN A 202 21.32 -7.45 -16.20
CA ASN A 202 20.83 -8.75 -15.75
C ASN A 202 20.27 -8.68 -14.33
N ASN A 203 20.99 -8.03 -13.41
CA ASN A 203 20.56 -7.88 -12.02
C ASN A 203 19.25 -7.09 -11.91
N ILE A 204 19.11 -5.99 -12.66
CA ILE A 204 17.87 -5.19 -12.67
C ILE A 204 16.72 -6.04 -13.22
N ARG A 205 16.94 -6.76 -14.33
CA ARG A 205 15.92 -7.61 -14.96
C ARG A 205 15.45 -8.69 -14.00
N GLU A 206 16.36 -9.47 -13.43
CA GLU A 206 16.04 -10.56 -12.51
C GLU A 206 15.35 -10.05 -11.25
N THR A 207 15.84 -8.95 -10.67
CA THR A 207 15.23 -8.34 -9.47
C THR A 207 13.81 -7.87 -9.76
N LEU A 208 13.57 -7.22 -10.91
CA LEU A 208 12.25 -6.74 -11.29
C LEU A 208 11.30 -7.89 -11.63
N GLU A 209 11.78 -8.93 -12.34
CA GLU A 209 11.01 -10.15 -12.62
C GLU A 209 10.57 -10.83 -11.31
N ASN A 210 11.48 -11.04 -10.36
CA ASN A 210 11.16 -11.59 -9.06
C ASN A 210 10.21 -10.70 -8.25
N ALA A 211 10.38 -9.37 -8.33
CA ALA A 211 9.51 -8.41 -7.66
C ALA A 211 8.08 -8.42 -8.21
N VAL A 212 7.88 -8.65 -9.51
CA VAL A 212 6.55 -8.82 -10.11
C VAL A 212 5.97 -10.17 -9.72
N VAL A 213 6.72 -11.26 -9.86
CA VAL A 213 6.25 -12.62 -9.55
C VAL A 213 5.71 -12.71 -8.12
N LYS A 214 6.44 -12.19 -7.12
CA LYS A 214 5.97 -12.23 -5.72
C LYS A 214 4.70 -11.41 -5.46
N ARG A 215 4.40 -10.42 -6.32
CA ARG A 215 3.20 -9.56 -6.25
C ARG A 215 2.01 -10.13 -7.02
N LEU A 216 2.16 -11.29 -7.65
CA LEU A 216 1.04 -12.05 -8.24
C LEU A 216 0.35 -12.95 -7.22
N MET A 217 0.81 -12.96 -5.96
CA MET A 217 0.14 -13.63 -4.84
C MET A 217 -1.23 -12.98 -4.58
N SER A 218 -2.30 -13.66 -5.00
CA SER A 218 -3.69 -13.19 -4.87
C SER A 218 -4.67 -14.36 -5.05
N ASP A 219 -5.66 -14.50 -4.16
CA ASP A 219 -6.77 -15.46 -4.32
C ASP A 219 -7.96 -14.87 -5.13
N VAL A 220 -7.81 -13.63 -5.61
CA VAL A 220 -8.82 -12.89 -6.40
C VAL A 220 -8.23 -12.38 -7.72
N PRO A 221 -9.07 -12.04 -8.72
CA PRO A 221 -8.57 -11.53 -10.00
C PRO A 221 -7.70 -10.27 -9.86
N LEU A 222 -6.60 -10.28 -10.61
CA LEU A 222 -5.60 -9.22 -10.69
C LEU A 222 -5.46 -8.71 -12.13
N GLY A 223 -5.21 -7.40 -12.27
CA GLY A 223 -4.89 -6.76 -13.54
C GLY A 223 -3.70 -5.81 -13.44
N ALA A 224 -3.48 -5.02 -14.48
CA ALA A 224 -2.45 -3.99 -14.49
C ALA A 224 -2.95 -2.68 -15.13
N PHE A 225 -2.49 -1.55 -14.62
CA PHE A 225 -2.60 -0.28 -15.35
C PHE A 225 -1.61 -0.28 -16.52
N LEU A 226 -2.04 0.24 -17.66
CA LEU A 226 -1.23 0.29 -18.89
C LEU A 226 -1.34 1.67 -19.54
N SER A 227 -0.41 2.57 -19.30
CA SER A 227 -0.41 3.89 -19.97
C SER A 227 0.22 3.85 -21.37
N GLY A 228 0.89 2.75 -21.74
CA GLY A 228 1.75 2.68 -22.91
C GLY A 228 3.14 3.29 -22.69
N GLY A 229 3.38 3.94 -21.54
CA GLY A 229 4.71 4.33 -21.08
C GLY A 229 5.59 3.13 -20.74
N LEU A 230 6.90 3.34 -20.64
CA LEU A 230 7.88 2.27 -20.45
C LEU A 230 7.58 1.42 -19.20
N ASP A 231 7.29 2.07 -18.07
CA ASP A 231 7.24 1.40 -16.77
C ASP A 231 6.01 0.49 -16.66
N SER A 232 4.83 1.04 -16.96
CA SER A 232 3.59 0.26 -16.98
C SER A 232 3.63 -0.87 -18.00
N SER A 233 4.28 -0.64 -19.16
CA SER A 233 4.46 -1.67 -20.19
C SER A 233 5.37 -2.81 -19.73
N ILE A 234 6.47 -2.51 -19.03
CA ILE A 234 7.35 -3.53 -18.45
C ILE A 234 6.59 -4.35 -17.41
N ILE A 235 5.89 -3.71 -16.48
CA ILE A 235 5.12 -4.41 -15.45
C ILE A 235 4.05 -5.32 -16.07
N ALA A 236 3.28 -4.81 -17.05
CA ALA A 236 2.28 -5.60 -17.75
C ALA A 236 2.91 -6.78 -18.51
N ALA A 237 4.05 -6.57 -19.18
CA ALA A 237 4.77 -7.63 -19.89
C ALA A 237 5.26 -8.72 -18.95
N LEU A 238 5.83 -8.35 -17.80
CA LEU A 238 6.32 -9.30 -16.81
C LEU A 238 5.18 -10.08 -16.13
N ALA A 239 4.06 -9.42 -15.81
CA ALA A 239 2.88 -10.09 -15.28
C ALA A 239 2.27 -11.05 -16.30
N ARG A 240 2.15 -10.63 -17.57
CA ARG A 240 1.61 -11.45 -18.66
C ARG A 240 2.41 -12.73 -18.92
N LYS A 241 3.73 -12.74 -18.69
CA LYS A 241 4.56 -13.96 -18.77
C LYS A 241 4.13 -15.04 -17.77
N GLN A 242 3.52 -14.65 -16.66
CA GLN A 242 3.14 -15.53 -15.55
C GLN A 242 1.64 -15.86 -15.53
N MET A 243 0.85 -15.24 -16.41
CA MET A 243 -0.60 -15.32 -16.41
C MET A 243 -1.12 -15.55 -17.82
N ASP A 244 -2.02 -16.52 -18.01
CA ASP A 244 -2.60 -16.82 -19.32
C ASP A 244 -3.47 -15.67 -19.86
N ARG A 245 -4.18 -14.97 -18.98
CA ARG A 245 -5.04 -13.84 -19.30
C ARG A 245 -4.76 -12.72 -18.33
N LEU A 246 -4.46 -11.53 -18.86
CA LEU A 246 -4.26 -10.32 -18.07
C LEU A 246 -5.22 -9.23 -18.55
N HIS A 247 -6.01 -8.68 -17.62
CA HIS A 247 -6.78 -7.47 -17.88
C HIS A 247 -5.86 -6.25 -17.75
N THR A 248 -5.89 -5.36 -18.73
CA THR A 248 -5.14 -4.09 -18.70
C THR A 248 -6.05 -2.90 -18.87
N PHE A 249 -5.80 -1.84 -18.10
CA PHE A 249 -6.69 -0.68 -18.01
C PHE A 249 -5.98 0.62 -18.36
N SER A 250 -6.64 1.46 -19.15
CA SER A 250 -6.15 2.78 -19.52
C SER A 250 -7.27 3.80 -19.54
N VAL A 251 -6.92 5.04 -19.24
CA VAL A 251 -7.84 6.17 -19.29
C VAL A 251 -7.16 7.34 -19.98
N GLY A 252 -7.93 8.05 -20.80
CA GLY A 252 -7.44 9.22 -21.51
C GLY A 252 -8.58 10.06 -22.05
N ILE A 253 -8.24 11.14 -22.73
CA ILE A 253 -9.19 11.92 -23.54
C ILE A 253 -9.23 11.36 -24.96
N GLU A 254 -10.27 11.73 -25.70
CA GLU A 254 -10.40 11.28 -27.10
C GLU A 254 -9.19 11.71 -27.93
N GLY A 255 -8.61 10.75 -28.66
CA GLY A 255 -7.39 10.97 -29.45
C GLY A 255 -6.10 11.12 -28.64
N SER A 256 -6.06 10.75 -27.36
CA SER A 256 -4.82 10.83 -26.59
C SER A 256 -3.76 9.84 -27.08
N ARG A 257 -2.50 10.31 -27.11
CA ARG A 257 -1.33 9.47 -27.45
C ARG A 257 -1.11 8.33 -26.47
N ASP A 258 -1.49 8.50 -25.21
CA ASP A 258 -1.35 7.47 -24.18
C ASP A 258 -2.27 6.27 -24.48
N LEU A 259 -3.52 6.51 -24.93
CA LEU A 259 -4.42 5.43 -25.34
C LEU A 259 -3.91 4.72 -26.59
N GLU A 260 -3.35 5.45 -27.55
CA GLU A 260 -2.72 4.84 -28.74
C GLU A 260 -1.52 3.94 -28.36
N ALA A 261 -0.66 4.42 -27.46
CA ALA A 261 0.48 3.66 -26.96
C ALA A 261 0.03 2.43 -26.16
N ALA A 262 -0.97 2.56 -25.29
CA ALA A 262 -1.54 1.47 -24.53
C ALA A 262 -2.12 0.37 -25.44
N ARG A 263 -2.84 0.73 -26.51
CA ARG A 263 -3.33 -0.21 -27.54
C ARG A 263 -2.21 -0.98 -28.21
N LEU A 264 -1.12 -0.28 -28.55
CA LEU A 264 0.03 -0.92 -29.19
C LEU A 264 0.63 -1.99 -28.28
N VAL A 265 0.84 -1.65 -27.01
CA VAL A 265 1.42 -2.57 -26.03
C VAL A 265 0.45 -3.72 -25.73
N SER A 266 -0.84 -3.43 -25.55
CA SER A 266 -1.85 -4.46 -25.33
C SER A 266 -1.93 -5.47 -26.48
N ARG A 267 -1.90 -5.02 -27.74
CA ARG A 267 -1.87 -5.91 -28.91
C ARG A 267 -0.60 -6.76 -28.95
N HIS A 268 0.54 -6.20 -28.54
CA HIS A 268 1.80 -6.94 -28.48
C HIS A 268 1.78 -8.01 -27.39
N LEU A 269 1.18 -7.71 -26.24
CA LEU A 269 1.11 -8.61 -25.08
C LEU A 269 -0.09 -9.56 -25.10
N ASP A 270 -1.03 -9.38 -26.03
CA ASP A 270 -2.30 -10.10 -26.09
C ASP A 270 -3.05 -10.06 -24.74
N THR A 271 -3.35 -8.84 -24.29
CA THR A 271 -4.10 -8.58 -23.06
C THR A 271 -5.57 -8.28 -23.34
N ILE A 272 -6.43 -8.47 -22.33
CA ILE A 272 -7.83 -8.04 -22.38
C ILE A 272 -7.85 -6.56 -22.01
N HIS A 273 -7.84 -5.70 -23.03
CA HIS A 273 -7.71 -4.27 -22.83
C HIS A 273 -9.04 -3.57 -22.58
N HIS A 274 -9.07 -2.70 -21.58
CA HIS A 274 -10.18 -1.84 -21.25
C HIS A 274 -9.71 -0.39 -21.30
N GLU A 275 -10.46 0.44 -22.01
CA GLU A 275 -10.18 1.86 -22.14
C GLU A 275 -11.39 2.67 -21.72
N TYR A 276 -11.14 3.79 -21.04
CA TYR A 276 -12.17 4.80 -20.76
C TYR A 276 -11.77 6.15 -21.32
N ILE A 277 -12.70 6.77 -22.06
CA ILE A 277 -12.55 8.14 -22.56
C ILE A 277 -13.25 9.07 -21.58
N LEU A 278 -12.48 9.89 -20.87
CA LEU A 278 -12.99 10.85 -19.91
C LEU A 278 -13.41 12.16 -20.57
N THR A 279 -14.48 12.76 -20.06
CA THR A 279 -14.96 14.08 -20.48
C THR A 279 -14.61 15.17 -19.48
N GLU A 280 -14.53 16.41 -19.94
CA GLU A 280 -14.30 17.57 -19.06
C GLU A 280 -15.38 17.70 -17.96
N GLN A 281 -16.64 17.39 -18.30
CA GLN A 281 -17.75 17.48 -17.35
C GLN A 281 -17.62 16.46 -16.22
N GLU A 282 -17.25 15.21 -16.53
CA GLU A 282 -17.02 14.19 -15.50
C GLU A 282 -15.89 14.58 -14.56
N VAL A 283 -14.82 15.17 -15.10
CA VAL A 283 -13.72 15.69 -14.27
C VAL A 283 -14.23 16.76 -13.31
N LYS A 284 -15.02 17.73 -13.79
CA LYS A 284 -15.61 18.78 -12.93
C LYS A 284 -16.51 18.19 -11.85
N ASP A 285 -17.34 17.22 -12.22
CA ASP A 285 -18.31 16.60 -11.31
C ASP A 285 -17.62 15.76 -10.23
N LYS A 286 -16.53 15.07 -10.57
CA LYS A 286 -15.79 14.18 -9.67
C LYS A 286 -14.65 14.84 -8.90
N LEU A 287 -14.23 16.04 -9.28
CA LEU A 287 -13.11 16.72 -8.62
C LEU A 287 -13.27 16.87 -7.09
N PRO A 288 -14.44 17.25 -6.54
CA PRO A 288 -14.61 17.33 -5.08
C PRO A 288 -14.42 15.98 -4.38
N GLU A 289 -14.90 14.90 -5.00
CA GLU A 289 -14.78 13.53 -4.50
C GLU A 289 -13.32 13.05 -4.56
N ILE A 290 -12.63 13.33 -5.68
CA ILE A 290 -11.20 13.02 -5.85
C ILE A 290 -10.38 13.71 -4.77
N ILE A 291 -10.61 15.01 -4.50
CA ILE A 291 -9.90 15.74 -3.44
C ILE A 291 -10.21 15.17 -2.06
N TYR A 292 -11.46 14.80 -1.80
CA TYR A 292 -11.87 14.18 -0.54
C TYR A 292 -11.09 12.88 -0.25
N TYR A 293 -10.97 12.01 -1.25
CA TYR A 293 -10.22 10.76 -1.09
C TYR A 293 -8.72 10.97 -1.11
N LEU A 294 -8.21 11.87 -1.96
CA LEU A 294 -6.79 12.15 -2.09
C LEU A 294 -6.19 12.77 -0.82
N GLU A 295 -6.99 13.55 -0.07
CA GLU A 295 -6.54 14.25 1.15
C GLU A 295 -5.38 15.22 0.88
N SER A 296 -5.35 15.79 -0.33
CA SER A 296 -4.34 16.78 -0.73
C SER A 296 -4.97 17.83 -1.64
N PHE A 297 -4.47 19.06 -1.50
CA PHE A 297 -4.78 20.19 -2.36
C PHE A 297 -3.62 20.52 -3.31
N ASP A 298 -2.54 19.72 -3.30
CA ASP A 298 -1.41 19.91 -4.20
C ASP A 298 -1.85 19.78 -5.66
N GLN A 299 -1.51 20.79 -6.46
CA GLN A 299 -2.04 20.94 -7.82
C GLN A 299 -1.63 19.79 -8.74
N ASP A 300 -0.38 19.36 -8.68
CA ASP A 300 0.16 18.33 -9.57
C ASP A 300 -0.30 16.94 -9.14
N LEU A 301 -0.40 16.72 -7.83
CA LEU A 301 -0.98 15.50 -7.28
C LEU A 301 -2.48 15.37 -7.63
N VAL A 302 -3.25 16.44 -7.49
CA VAL A 302 -4.68 16.44 -7.88
C VAL A 302 -4.85 16.16 -9.37
N ARG A 303 -4.05 16.80 -10.23
CA ARG A 303 -4.10 16.59 -11.68
C ARG A 303 -3.84 15.13 -12.07
N SER A 304 -2.81 14.53 -11.49
CA SER A 304 -2.45 13.13 -11.75
C SER A 304 -3.40 12.13 -11.10
N ALA A 305 -4.11 12.53 -10.02
CA ALA A 305 -5.11 11.71 -9.35
C ALA A 305 -6.39 11.51 -10.18
N ILE A 306 -6.78 12.50 -10.99
CA ILE A 306 -7.97 12.43 -11.85
C ILE A 306 -7.97 11.18 -12.76
N PRO A 307 -7.01 10.98 -13.67
CA PRO A 307 -7.01 9.78 -14.51
C PRO A 307 -6.84 8.50 -13.68
N CYS A 308 -6.11 8.54 -12.57
CA CYS A 308 -5.94 7.40 -11.68
C CYS A 308 -7.28 6.96 -11.05
N TYR A 309 -8.12 7.90 -10.61
CA TYR A 309 -9.47 7.63 -10.09
C TYR A 309 -10.35 6.94 -11.13
N PHE A 310 -10.44 7.49 -12.33
CA PHE A 310 -11.25 6.89 -13.40
C PHE A 310 -10.71 5.52 -13.84
N THR A 311 -9.38 5.35 -13.91
CA THR A 311 -8.77 4.04 -14.25
C THR A 311 -9.03 3.01 -13.16
N SER A 312 -8.99 3.42 -11.89
CA SER A 312 -9.28 2.55 -10.75
C SER A 312 -10.73 2.09 -10.74
N ARG A 313 -11.66 3.00 -11.02
CA ARG A 313 -13.09 2.66 -11.16
C ARG A 313 -13.36 1.71 -12.31
N LEU A 314 -12.72 1.93 -13.46
CA LEU A 314 -12.80 0.99 -14.59
C LEU A 314 -12.25 -0.40 -14.21
N ALA A 315 -11.13 -0.44 -13.49
CA ALA A 315 -10.52 -1.70 -13.05
C ALA A 315 -11.38 -2.47 -12.05
N ALA A 316 -12.05 -1.78 -11.13
CA ALA A 316 -12.87 -2.36 -10.07
C ALA A 316 -14.04 -3.22 -10.59
N ASP A 317 -14.49 -2.99 -11.83
CA ASP A 317 -15.53 -3.82 -12.48
C ASP A 317 -15.03 -5.23 -12.86
N TYR A 318 -13.70 -5.46 -12.85
CA TYR A 318 -13.09 -6.69 -13.35
C TYR A 318 -12.13 -7.36 -12.36
N VAL A 319 -11.38 -6.58 -11.58
CA VAL A 319 -10.29 -7.06 -10.73
C VAL A 319 -10.28 -6.35 -9.38
N LYS A 320 -9.78 -7.03 -8.34
CA LYS A 320 -9.59 -6.44 -7.00
C LYS A 320 -8.16 -5.99 -6.75
N VAL A 321 -7.20 -6.48 -7.54
CA VAL A 321 -5.78 -6.15 -7.42
C VAL A 321 -5.28 -5.56 -8.73
N ILE A 322 -4.47 -4.50 -8.64
CA ILE A 322 -3.85 -3.83 -9.77
C ILE A 322 -2.35 -3.68 -9.53
N LEU A 323 -1.56 -4.05 -10.54
CA LEU A 323 -0.16 -3.70 -10.64
C LEU A 323 0.01 -2.35 -11.36
N THR A 324 0.97 -1.55 -10.88
CA THR A 324 1.33 -0.25 -11.45
C THR A 324 2.85 -0.14 -11.62
N GLY A 325 3.29 0.74 -12.52
CA GLY A 325 4.69 1.11 -12.72
C GLY A 325 5.19 2.26 -11.84
N GLU A 326 4.40 2.69 -10.85
CA GLU A 326 4.76 3.79 -9.94
C GLU A 326 6.10 3.54 -9.23
N GLY A 327 6.92 4.58 -9.07
CA GLY A 327 8.23 4.50 -8.43
C GLY A 327 9.40 4.29 -9.40
N ALA A 328 9.13 3.95 -10.67
CA ALA A 328 10.18 3.76 -11.66
C ALA A 328 10.92 5.05 -11.99
N ASP A 329 10.22 6.17 -12.18
CA ASP A 329 10.82 7.48 -12.48
C ASP A 329 11.73 7.97 -11.33
N GLU A 330 11.32 7.76 -10.07
CA GLU A 330 12.10 8.13 -8.90
C GLU A 330 13.33 7.24 -8.69
N LEU A 331 13.24 5.97 -9.10
CA LEU A 331 14.33 5.01 -8.97
C LEU A 331 15.36 5.15 -10.10
N PHE A 332 14.91 5.40 -11.33
CA PHE A 332 15.73 5.36 -12.54
C PHE A 332 15.95 6.73 -13.20
N GLY A 333 15.41 7.81 -12.64
CA GLY A 333 15.61 9.16 -13.16
C GLY A 333 14.82 9.45 -14.43
N GLY A 334 13.55 9.02 -14.48
CA GLY A 334 12.74 9.12 -15.70
C GLY A 334 12.06 10.47 -15.94
N TYR A 335 11.94 11.33 -14.92
CA TYR A 335 11.46 12.70 -15.09
C TYR A 335 12.40 13.57 -15.95
N THR A 336 11.80 14.45 -16.76
CA THR A 336 12.56 15.28 -17.72
C THR A 336 13.62 16.15 -17.06
N TYR A 337 13.38 16.65 -15.83
CA TYR A 337 14.32 17.52 -15.13
C TYR A 337 15.62 16.80 -14.72
N TYR A 338 15.63 15.47 -14.63
CA TYR A 338 16.85 14.71 -14.34
C TYR A 338 17.88 14.84 -15.45
N LYS A 339 17.47 15.14 -16.70
CA LYS A 339 18.37 15.31 -17.84
C LYS A 339 19.31 16.50 -17.69
N ASP A 340 18.90 17.51 -16.93
CA ASP A 340 19.67 18.73 -16.69
C ASP A 340 20.66 18.56 -15.52
N ILE A 341 20.58 17.43 -14.79
CA ILE A 341 21.50 17.10 -13.70
C ILE A 341 22.72 16.37 -14.27
N VAL A 342 23.84 17.08 -14.32
CA VAL A 342 25.13 16.54 -14.81
C VAL A 342 26.00 15.93 -13.71
N ASP A 343 25.82 16.37 -12.46
CA ASP A 343 26.55 15.86 -11.30
C ASP A 343 25.91 14.55 -10.83
N ALA A 344 26.63 13.43 -11.00
CA ALA A 344 26.17 12.11 -10.62
C ALA A 344 25.89 11.97 -9.12
N ASP A 345 26.66 12.64 -8.26
CA ASP A 345 26.45 12.60 -6.81
C ASP A 345 25.19 13.39 -6.44
N PHE A 346 24.94 14.52 -7.11
CA PHE A 346 23.69 15.26 -6.94
C PHE A 346 22.50 14.47 -7.47
N LEU A 347 22.60 13.84 -8.64
CA LEU A 347 21.56 12.97 -9.18
C LEU A 347 21.23 11.84 -8.20
N HIS A 348 22.24 11.17 -7.65
CA HIS A 348 22.03 10.09 -6.69
C HIS A 348 21.31 10.58 -5.42
N ARG A 349 21.72 11.73 -4.86
CA ARG A 349 21.03 12.34 -3.71
C ARG A 349 19.58 12.70 -4.04
N GLU A 350 19.33 13.23 -5.24
CA GLU A 350 17.99 13.61 -5.67
C GLU A 350 17.08 12.40 -5.88
N LEU A 351 17.57 11.31 -6.51
CA LEU A 351 16.80 10.05 -6.62
C LEU A 351 16.45 9.48 -5.24
N ARG A 352 17.41 9.48 -4.30
CA ARG A 352 17.15 9.06 -2.92
C ARG A 352 16.11 9.95 -2.23
N ARG A 353 16.18 11.26 -2.43
CA ARG A 353 15.19 12.21 -1.92
C ARG A 353 13.81 11.89 -2.49
N SER A 354 13.70 11.71 -3.81
CA SER A 354 12.46 11.36 -4.49
C SER A 354 11.83 10.09 -3.95
N ILE A 355 12.61 9.00 -3.81
CA ILE A 355 12.14 7.74 -3.21
C ILE A 355 11.67 7.95 -1.77
N THR A 356 12.40 8.73 -0.98
CA THR A 356 12.04 9.00 0.42
C THR A 356 10.72 9.78 0.55
N SER A 357 10.43 10.67 -0.40
CA SER A 357 9.19 11.44 -0.43
C SER A 357 7.99 10.73 -1.07
N LEU A 358 8.19 9.59 -1.76
CA LEU A 358 7.13 8.91 -2.54
C LEU A 358 5.81 8.70 -1.78
N HIS A 359 5.90 8.42 -0.48
CA HIS A 359 4.77 8.11 0.39
C HIS A 359 3.65 9.16 0.44
N ASN A 360 3.97 10.45 0.27
CA ASN A 360 3.00 11.56 0.35
C ASN A 360 2.77 12.27 -0.99
N ILE A 361 3.26 11.68 -2.08
CA ILE A 361 3.01 12.11 -3.46
C ILE A 361 2.38 10.94 -4.23
N ASN A 362 3.11 10.38 -5.18
CA ASN A 362 2.72 9.29 -6.07
C ASN A 362 2.14 8.06 -5.37
N LEU A 363 2.72 7.58 -4.26
CA LEU A 363 2.15 6.44 -3.54
C LEU A 363 0.84 6.78 -2.84
N GLN A 364 0.71 8.00 -2.30
CA GLN A 364 -0.56 8.48 -1.75
C GLN A 364 -1.63 8.53 -2.85
N ARG A 365 -1.32 9.09 -4.02
CA ARG A 365 -2.25 9.11 -5.16
C ARG A 365 -2.71 7.71 -5.54
N VAL A 366 -1.78 6.79 -5.79
CA VAL A 366 -2.12 5.42 -6.21
C VAL A 366 -2.94 4.73 -5.12
N ASP A 367 -2.53 4.78 -3.85
CA ASP A 367 -3.28 4.15 -2.77
C ASP A 367 -4.68 4.76 -2.60
N ARG A 368 -4.81 6.09 -2.58
CA ARG A 368 -6.12 6.73 -2.35
C ARG A 368 -7.07 6.51 -3.53
N MET A 369 -6.59 6.66 -4.76
CA MET A 369 -7.45 6.57 -5.94
C MET A 369 -7.84 5.13 -6.27
N THR A 370 -6.99 4.14 -5.98
CA THR A 370 -7.37 2.73 -6.16
C THR A 370 -8.37 2.24 -5.13
N MET A 371 -8.49 2.93 -3.99
CA MET A 371 -9.40 2.56 -2.90
C MET A 371 -10.70 3.37 -2.87
N ALA A 372 -10.76 4.47 -3.62
CA ALA A 372 -11.93 5.34 -3.78
C ALA A 372 -12.93 4.74 -4.77
#